data_AF-A0A7S1H980-F1
#
_entry.id   AF-A0A7S1H980-F1
#
_cell.length_a   1.000
_cell.length_b   1.000
_cell.length_c   1.000
_cell.angle_alpha   90.00
_cell.angle_beta   90.00
_cell.angle_gamma   90.00
#
_symmetry.space_group_name_H-M   'P 1'
#
loop_
_entity.id
_entity.type
_entity.pdbx_description
1 polymer ?
#
loop_
_entity_poly.entity_id
_entity_poly.type
_entity_poly.pdbx_seq_one_letter_code
_entity_poly.pdbx_strand_id
1 'polypeptide(L)'
;APNFVELPGDLDYTELEFFRKGSGRATSFVWLTGPGIYSGSLSFGSQNAGDSVTFDYKLIPYSTKGGNSGGYQVPVGLVSSEFHWIALFEDRVQAVNRLTQQTVWEHAFTQQQVYGDMIGMCRDAGTGKCWIYSGFLVNEVLVTAEDQNIWRCYLSMGKYDTALLYCQTLEQRERVLTAQADHYYQEGQWELAATIYAKTHRSFEEVTLGFITLGEKGALKRYLSDKLDNIRGTDRTQLTMICTWLCEMYLDKLNSV
;
A
#
# COMPACT_ATOMS: atom_id res chain seq x y z
N ALA A 1 33.45 -11.72 -3.78
CA ALA A 1 32.87 -12.88 -3.08
C ALA A 1 31.36 -12.85 -3.29
N PRO A 2 30.66 -13.98 -3.43
CA PRO A 2 29.20 -13.95 -3.46
C PRO A 2 28.69 -13.34 -2.15
N ASN A 3 27.79 -12.37 -2.25
CA ASN A 3 27.11 -11.82 -1.08
C ASN A 3 26.11 -12.88 -0.59
N PHE A 4 26.30 -13.36 0.63
CA PHE A 4 25.34 -14.24 1.29
C PHE A 4 24.80 -13.55 2.54
N VAL A 5 23.56 -13.87 2.90
CA VAL A 5 22.91 -13.42 4.11
C VAL A 5 22.66 -14.65 4.97
N GLU A 6 23.18 -14.64 6.18
CA GLU A 6 22.96 -15.70 7.16
C GLU A 6 21.79 -15.33 8.08
N LEU A 7 20.84 -16.26 8.24
CA LEU A 7 19.70 -16.12 9.14
C LEU A 7 19.81 -17.23 10.20
N PRO A 8 20.33 -16.93 11.40
CA PRO A 8 20.59 -17.95 12.43
C PRO A 8 19.28 -18.50 12.99
N GLY A 9 19.22 -19.77 13.38
CA GLY A 9 17.99 -20.33 13.92
C GLY A 9 18.09 -21.77 14.36
N ASP A 10 17.34 -22.08 15.43
CA ASP A 10 17.24 -23.40 16.02
C ASP A 10 15.86 -24.03 15.77
N LEU A 11 15.13 -23.57 14.75
CA LEU A 11 13.84 -24.15 14.37
C LEU A 11 14.06 -25.48 13.66
N ASP A 12 13.26 -26.48 14.06
CA ASP A 12 13.28 -27.81 13.43
C ASP A 12 12.67 -27.82 12.02
N TYR A 13 12.04 -26.71 11.61
CA TYR A 13 11.40 -26.56 10.30
C TYR A 13 11.56 -25.13 9.76
N THR A 14 11.31 -25.01 8.45
CA THR A 14 11.33 -23.75 7.73
C THR A 14 10.42 -23.86 6.50
N GLU A 15 9.78 -22.76 6.11
CA GLU A 15 8.90 -22.71 4.93
C GLU A 15 9.23 -21.50 4.08
N LEU A 16 9.51 -21.74 2.80
CA LEU A 16 9.78 -20.71 1.80
C LEU A 16 8.67 -20.71 0.75
N GLU A 17 7.98 -19.59 0.64
CA GLU A 17 6.84 -19.41 -0.25
C GLU A 17 7.11 -18.27 -1.23
N PHE A 18 6.60 -18.43 -2.45
CA PHE A 18 6.75 -17.46 -3.52
C PHE A 18 5.39 -17.01 -4.03
N PHE A 19 5.25 -15.71 -4.23
CA PHE A 19 4.08 -15.17 -4.93
C PHE A 19 4.41 -14.87 -6.38
N ARG A 20 3.53 -15.32 -7.28
CA ARG A 20 3.51 -14.98 -8.71
C ARG A 20 2.09 -14.63 -9.13
N LYS A 21 1.96 -13.72 -10.09
CA LYS A 21 0.67 -13.37 -10.69
C LYS A 21 0.46 -14.17 -11.97
N GLY A 22 -0.59 -15.01 -11.99
CA GLY A 22 -0.88 -15.89 -13.12
C GLY A 22 0.28 -16.85 -13.45
N SER A 23 0.58 -17.01 -14.74
CA SER A 23 1.71 -17.82 -15.24
C SER A 23 3.05 -17.07 -15.26
N GLY A 24 3.12 -15.88 -14.65
CA GLY A 24 4.33 -15.06 -14.60
C GLY A 24 5.44 -15.63 -13.71
N ARG A 25 6.57 -14.91 -13.69
CA ARG A 25 7.66 -15.16 -12.73
C ARG A 25 7.20 -14.76 -11.32
N ALA A 26 7.81 -15.37 -10.30
CA ALA A 26 7.64 -14.91 -8.93
C ALA A 26 8.06 -13.44 -8.82
N THR A 27 7.30 -12.65 -8.08
CA THR A 27 7.60 -11.22 -7.86
C THR A 27 8.06 -10.97 -6.44
N SER A 28 7.91 -11.97 -5.56
CA SER A 28 8.23 -11.85 -4.14
C SER A 28 8.26 -13.19 -3.45
N PHE A 29 8.84 -13.18 -2.26
CA PHE A 29 8.97 -14.36 -1.42
C PHE A 29 8.69 -14.00 0.05
N VAL A 30 8.36 -15.03 0.81
CA VAL A 30 8.24 -14.99 2.27
C VAL A 30 8.85 -16.27 2.82
N TRP A 31 9.64 -16.16 3.86
CA TRP A 31 10.45 -17.24 4.40
C TRP A 31 10.33 -17.25 5.93
N LEU A 32 9.88 -18.38 6.47
CA LEU A 32 9.85 -18.64 7.89
C LEU A 32 11.25 -19.06 8.37
N THR A 33 11.87 -18.26 9.24
CA THR A 33 13.26 -18.47 9.70
C THR A 33 13.38 -18.36 11.21
N GLY A 34 14.48 -18.83 11.78
CA GLY A 34 14.71 -18.81 13.24
C GLY A 34 14.36 -17.50 13.95
N PRO A 35 14.86 -16.35 13.48
CA PRO A 35 14.64 -15.08 14.18
C PRO A 35 13.28 -14.45 13.85
N GLY A 36 12.56 -14.95 12.84
CA GLY A 36 11.32 -14.33 12.37
C GLY A 36 10.96 -14.65 10.91
N ILE A 37 9.97 -13.92 10.40
CA ILE A 37 9.51 -14.02 9.01
C ILE A 37 10.35 -13.07 8.15
N TYR A 38 11.16 -13.63 7.26
CA TYR A 38 11.96 -12.89 6.28
C TYR A 38 11.20 -12.78 4.95
N SER A 39 10.94 -11.59 4.46
CA SER A 39 10.17 -11.37 3.23
C SER A 39 10.82 -10.33 2.33
N GLY A 40 10.58 -10.40 1.03
CA GLY A 40 11.15 -9.44 0.08
C GLY A 40 10.57 -9.54 -1.32
N SER A 41 11.05 -8.65 -2.19
CA SER A 41 10.67 -8.60 -3.59
C SER A 41 11.75 -9.20 -4.48
N LEU A 42 11.34 -9.72 -5.64
CA LEU A 42 12.22 -10.35 -6.63
C LEU A 42 12.26 -9.51 -7.91
N SER A 43 13.46 -9.23 -8.40
CA SER A 43 13.68 -8.55 -9.68
C SER A 43 14.50 -9.46 -10.60
N PHE A 44 14.12 -9.50 -11.87
CA PHE A 44 14.75 -10.32 -12.89
C PHE A 44 14.96 -9.52 -14.18
N GLY A 45 16.11 -9.71 -14.83
CA GLY A 45 16.40 -9.22 -16.17
C GLY A 45 17.19 -7.91 -16.24
N SER A 46 17.45 -7.25 -15.11
CA SER A 46 18.31 -6.06 -15.03
C SER A 46 19.59 -6.28 -14.22
N GLN A 47 19.84 -7.53 -13.80
CA GLN A 47 20.96 -7.94 -12.96
C GLN A 47 22.14 -8.44 -13.81
N ASN A 48 23.36 -8.02 -13.50
CA ASN A 48 24.58 -8.63 -14.00
C ASN A 48 24.91 -9.91 -13.22
N ALA A 49 25.86 -10.70 -13.72
CA ALA A 49 26.33 -11.88 -13.01
C ALA A 49 26.88 -11.50 -11.62
N GLY A 50 26.26 -12.02 -10.56
CA GLY A 50 26.63 -11.75 -9.16
C GLY A 50 25.79 -10.67 -8.47
N ASP A 51 24.90 -9.98 -9.19
CA ASP A 51 23.98 -9.00 -8.59
C ASP A 51 22.84 -9.72 -7.83
N SER A 52 22.35 -9.08 -6.77
CA SER A 52 21.21 -9.60 -6.00
C SER A 52 19.94 -9.60 -6.83
N VAL A 53 19.18 -10.70 -6.76
CA VAL A 53 17.81 -10.80 -7.31
C VAL A 53 16.74 -10.37 -6.30
N THR A 54 17.11 -10.25 -5.03
CA THR A 54 16.23 -9.83 -3.94
C THR A 54 16.45 -8.37 -3.57
N PHE A 55 15.36 -7.66 -3.27
CA PHE A 55 15.37 -6.28 -2.81
C PHE A 55 14.19 -6.01 -1.87
N ASP A 56 14.17 -4.85 -1.20
CA ASP A 56 13.15 -4.46 -0.22
C ASP A 56 12.88 -5.53 0.85
N TYR A 57 13.92 -6.25 1.27
CA TYR A 57 13.77 -7.34 2.21
C TYR A 57 13.63 -6.85 3.66
N LYS A 58 12.86 -7.59 4.47
CA LYS A 58 12.60 -7.29 5.88
C LYS A 58 12.51 -8.56 6.70
N LEU A 59 12.96 -8.49 7.94
CA LEU A 59 12.85 -9.55 8.93
C LEU A 59 11.89 -9.09 10.03
N ILE A 60 10.77 -9.78 10.17
CA ILE A 60 9.74 -9.47 11.16
C ILE A 60 9.89 -10.47 12.31
N PRO A 61 10.37 -10.04 13.49
CA PRO A 61 10.59 -10.94 14.60
C PRO A 61 9.27 -11.53 15.10
N TYR A 62 9.33 -12.76 15.60
CA TYR A 62 8.17 -13.40 16.20
C TYR A 62 7.69 -12.64 17.44
N SER A 63 6.36 -12.54 17.58
CA SER A 63 5.78 -11.98 18.80
C SER A 63 6.02 -12.91 19.99
N THR A 64 6.27 -12.35 21.16
CA THR A 64 6.38 -13.10 22.42
C THR A 64 4.99 -13.50 22.91
N LYS A 65 4.78 -14.76 23.33
CA LYS A 65 3.55 -15.14 24.05
C LYS A 65 3.44 -14.28 25.31
N GLY A 66 2.33 -13.57 25.50
CA GLY A 66 2.01 -12.93 26.77
C GLY A 66 1.64 -13.99 27.81
N GLY A 67 2.54 -14.24 28.76
CA GLY A 67 2.37 -15.24 29.83
C GLY A 67 3.72 -15.74 30.35
N ASN A 68 3.76 -16.30 31.57
CA ASN A 68 4.97 -16.69 32.32
C ASN A 68 5.92 -17.70 31.63
N SER A 69 5.62 -18.13 30.41
CA SER A 69 6.46 -18.99 29.57
C SER A 69 6.92 -18.17 28.35
N GLY A 70 8.09 -17.52 28.50
CA GLY A 70 8.68 -16.57 27.54
C GLY A 70 9.17 -17.17 26.21
N GLY A 71 8.33 -17.93 25.52
CA GLY A 71 8.59 -18.46 24.18
C GLY A 71 8.07 -17.54 23.07
N TYR A 72 8.77 -17.54 21.94
CA TYR A 72 8.29 -16.92 20.70
C TYR A 72 7.10 -17.69 20.12
N GLN A 73 6.12 -16.98 19.56
CA GLN A 73 5.06 -17.58 18.75
C GLN A 73 5.58 -17.76 17.33
N VAL A 74 5.94 -18.99 16.98
CA VAL A 74 6.38 -19.36 15.63
C VAL A 74 5.16 -19.88 14.85
N PRO A 75 4.87 -19.39 13.64
CA PRO A 75 3.81 -19.93 12.80
C PRO A 75 4.09 -21.38 12.39
N VAL A 76 3.09 -22.25 12.47
CA VAL A 76 3.16 -23.64 11.96
C VAL A 76 3.06 -23.74 10.44
N GLY A 77 2.67 -22.65 9.77
CA GLY A 77 2.64 -22.60 8.31
C GLY A 77 2.53 -21.18 7.76
N LEU A 78 2.98 -21.00 6.52
CA LEU A 78 3.04 -19.71 5.85
C LEU A 78 2.59 -19.81 4.40
N VAL A 79 1.84 -18.83 3.91
CA VAL A 79 1.45 -18.72 2.49
C VAL A 79 1.47 -17.26 2.06
N SER A 80 1.94 -16.96 0.84
CA SER A 80 1.96 -15.60 0.31
C SER A 80 0.85 -15.32 -0.71
N SER A 81 0.19 -14.18 -0.61
CA SER A 81 -0.69 -13.59 -1.64
C SER A 81 -0.05 -12.34 -2.26
N GLU A 82 -0.81 -11.58 -3.06
CA GLU A 82 -0.28 -10.43 -3.82
C GLU A 82 0.19 -9.31 -2.89
N PHE A 83 -0.56 -9.04 -1.82
CA PHE A 83 -0.31 -7.95 -0.88
C PHE A 83 -0.19 -8.40 0.58
N HIS A 84 -0.46 -9.67 0.88
CA HIS A 84 -0.37 -10.22 2.23
C HIS A 84 0.47 -11.50 2.26
N TRP A 85 0.94 -11.83 3.44
CA TRP A 85 1.23 -13.22 3.78
C TRP A 85 0.31 -13.63 4.92
N ILE A 86 -0.06 -14.90 4.89
CA ILE A 86 -0.96 -15.52 5.86
C ILE A 86 -0.07 -16.42 6.71
N ALA A 87 -0.05 -16.17 8.01
CA ALA A 87 0.67 -16.98 8.99
C ALA A 87 -0.34 -17.76 9.81
N LEU A 88 -0.19 -19.08 9.83
CA LEU A 88 -0.96 -19.98 10.66
C LEU A 88 -0.18 -20.28 11.92
N PHE A 89 -0.79 -20.11 13.08
CA PHE A 89 -0.30 -20.56 14.38
C PHE A 89 -1.21 -21.68 14.89
N GLU A 90 -0.78 -22.40 15.92
CA GLU A 90 -1.56 -23.47 16.55
C GLU A 90 -2.98 -23.02 16.94
N ASP A 91 -3.13 -21.77 17.37
CA ASP A 91 -4.35 -21.21 17.96
C ASP A 91 -5.06 -20.16 17.10
N ARG A 92 -4.44 -19.70 16.00
CA ARG A 92 -5.01 -18.62 15.16
C ARG A 92 -4.41 -18.58 13.77
N VAL A 93 -5.07 -17.87 12.88
CA VAL A 93 -4.54 -17.46 11.56
C VAL A 93 -4.51 -15.94 11.48
N GLN A 94 -3.42 -15.39 10.94
CA GLN A 94 -3.21 -13.95 10.77
C GLN A 94 -2.88 -13.63 9.32
N ALA A 95 -3.49 -12.58 8.78
CA ALA A 95 -3.10 -11.98 7.51
C ALA A 95 -2.34 -10.67 7.79
N VAL A 96 -1.12 -10.58 7.28
CA VAL A 96 -0.24 -9.44 7.50
C VAL A 96 0.09 -8.79 6.17
N ASN A 97 -0.08 -7.46 6.13
CA ASN A 97 0.16 -6.68 4.93
C ASN A 97 1.65 -6.60 4.64
N ARG A 98 2.04 -6.94 3.41
CA ARG A 98 3.44 -6.98 2.98
C ARG A 98 4.09 -5.60 2.88
N LEU A 99 3.30 -4.57 2.60
CA LEU A 99 3.78 -3.20 2.47
C LEU A 99 4.01 -2.59 3.85
N THR A 100 3.01 -2.67 4.73
CA THR A 100 3.01 -1.98 6.03
C THR A 100 3.50 -2.84 7.19
N GLN A 101 3.54 -4.17 7.04
CA GLN A 101 3.87 -5.17 8.07
C GLN A 101 2.88 -5.21 9.24
N GLN A 102 1.69 -4.66 9.06
CA GLN A 102 0.64 -4.69 10.06
C GLN A 102 -0.30 -5.86 9.82
N THR A 103 -0.70 -6.52 10.91
CA THR A 103 -1.78 -7.50 10.89
C THR A 103 -3.08 -6.79 10.55
N VAL A 104 -3.65 -7.12 9.40
CA VAL A 104 -4.91 -6.51 8.92
C VAL A 104 -6.13 -7.35 9.26
N TRP A 105 -5.92 -8.64 9.53
CA TRP A 105 -6.97 -9.57 9.89
C TRP A 105 -6.41 -10.71 10.72
N GLU A 106 -7.20 -11.17 11.68
CA GLU A 106 -6.88 -12.29 12.55
C GLU A 106 -8.15 -13.08 12.88
N HIS A 107 -8.01 -14.39 12.96
CA HIS A 107 -9.05 -15.28 13.46
C HIS A 107 -8.45 -16.30 14.42
N ALA A 108 -8.94 -16.30 15.66
CA ALA A 108 -8.53 -17.23 16.70
C ALA A 108 -9.46 -18.45 16.75
N PHE A 109 -8.87 -19.64 16.83
CA PHE A 109 -9.56 -20.92 16.96
C PHE A 109 -9.86 -21.21 18.45
N THR A 110 -10.76 -20.42 19.04
CA THR A 110 -10.97 -20.42 20.51
C THR A 110 -11.56 -21.72 21.08
N GLN A 111 -12.22 -22.55 20.27
CA GLN A 111 -12.82 -23.81 20.70
C GLN A 111 -11.94 -25.00 20.33
N GLN A 112 -10.87 -25.21 21.10
CA GLN A 112 -9.89 -26.28 20.82
C GLN A 112 -10.53 -27.69 20.76
N GLN A 113 -11.66 -27.93 21.43
CA GLN A 113 -12.40 -29.19 21.32
C GLN A 113 -13.07 -29.41 19.96
N VAL A 114 -13.35 -28.33 19.23
CA VAL A 114 -13.98 -28.36 17.90
C VAL A 114 -12.91 -28.28 16.82
N TYR A 115 -11.97 -27.35 16.96
CA TYR A 115 -10.96 -27.06 15.95
C TYR A 115 -9.69 -27.89 16.11
N GLY A 116 -9.31 -28.25 17.34
CA GLY A 116 -8.00 -28.82 17.66
C GLY A 116 -6.88 -27.79 17.48
N ASP A 117 -5.65 -28.23 17.70
CA ASP A 117 -4.48 -27.43 17.36
C ASP A 117 -4.25 -27.49 15.86
N MET A 118 -4.04 -26.32 15.26
CA MET A 118 -3.72 -26.22 13.85
C MET A 118 -2.34 -26.85 13.60
N ILE A 119 -2.28 -27.77 12.65
CA ILE A 119 -1.07 -28.56 12.36
C ILE A 119 -0.29 -27.95 11.21
N GLY A 120 -0.99 -27.44 10.19
CA GLY A 120 -0.32 -26.90 9.02
C GLY A 120 -1.24 -26.23 8.01
N MET A 121 -0.59 -25.67 7.01
CA MET A 121 -1.23 -24.98 5.88
C MET A 121 -0.58 -25.47 4.59
N CYS A 122 -1.34 -25.49 3.50
CA CYS A 122 -0.79 -25.75 2.18
C CYS A 122 -1.52 -24.97 1.11
N ARG A 123 -0.83 -24.71 0.00
CA ARG A 123 -1.43 -24.16 -1.21
C ARG A 123 -1.49 -25.22 -2.28
N ASP A 124 -2.67 -25.45 -2.84
CA ASP A 124 -2.82 -26.31 -4.01
C ASP A 124 -2.19 -25.61 -5.23
N ALA A 125 -1.18 -26.23 -5.83
CA ALA A 125 -0.48 -25.70 -7.00
C ALA A 125 -1.38 -25.66 -8.26
N GLY A 126 -2.41 -26.51 -8.33
CA GLY A 126 -3.35 -26.56 -9.45
C GLY A 126 -4.41 -25.45 -9.38
N THR A 127 -5.13 -25.36 -8.27
CA THR A 127 -6.21 -24.37 -8.11
C THR A 127 -5.76 -23.04 -7.51
N GLY A 128 -4.59 -22.98 -6.87
CA GLY A 128 -4.12 -21.84 -6.10
C GLY A 128 -4.82 -21.65 -4.75
N LYS A 129 -5.76 -22.53 -4.39
CA LYS A 129 -6.50 -22.48 -3.13
C LYS A 129 -5.59 -22.77 -1.96
N CYS A 130 -5.83 -22.06 -0.86
CA CYS A 130 -5.08 -22.21 0.38
C CYS A 130 -5.93 -22.99 1.37
N TRP A 131 -5.33 -23.98 2.01
CA TRP A 131 -6.00 -24.88 2.94
C TRP A 131 -5.26 -24.89 4.26
N ILE A 132 -6.00 -24.84 5.35
CA ILE A 132 -5.46 -25.01 6.70
C ILE A 132 -6.11 -26.25 7.30
N TYR A 133 -5.35 -26.99 8.10
CA TYR A 133 -5.83 -28.24 8.66
C TYR A 133 -5.33 -28.48 10.08
N SER A 134 -6.16 -29.21 10.83
CA SER A 134 -5.88 -29.74 12.15
C SER A 134 -6.13 -31.25 12.16
N GLY A 135 -6.03 -31.87 13.34
CA GLY A 135 -6.41 -33.28 13.52
C GLY A 135 -7.92 -33.54 13.34
N PHE A 136 -8.76 -32.50 13.35
CA PHE A 136 -10.23 -32.65 13.32
C PHE A 136 -10.88 -32.11 12.05
N LEU A 137 -10.27 -31.12 11.39
CA LEU A 137 -10.91 -30.44 10.27
C LEU A 137 -9.92 -29.88 9.25
N VAL A 138 -10.45 -29.62 8.05
CA VAL A 138 -9.76 -28.99 6.93
C VAL A 138 -10.63 -27.83 6.46
N ASN A 139 -10.07 -26.62 6.42
CA ASN A 139 -10.77 -25.40 6.01
C ASN A 139 -10.06 -24.75 4.83
N GLU A 140 -10.84 -24.22 3.88
CA GLU A 140 -10.32 -23.35 2.82
C GLU A 140 -10.15 -21.91 3.35
N VAL A 141 -9.00 -21.31 3.07
CA VAL A 141 -8.76 -19.89 3.35
C VAL A 141 -9.09 -19.09 2.09
N LEU A 142 -10.20 -18.36 2.15
CA LEU A 142 -10.67 -17.51 1.05
C LEU A 142 -10.10 -16.09 1.18
N VAL A 143 -9.32 -15.68 0.18
CA VAL A 143 -8.80 -14.30 0.08
C VAL A 143 -9.74 -13.50 -0.83
N THR A 144 -10.47 -12.54 -0.26
CA THR A 144 -11.44 -11.70 -0.98
C THR A 144 -11.11 -10.21 -0.84
N ALA A 145 -11.21 -9.46 -1.95
CA ALA A 145 -11.00 -8.00 -1.98
C ALA A 145 -9.66 -7.55 -1.35
N GLU A 146 -8.58 -8.30 -1.62
CA GLU A 146 -7.25 -8.07 -1.04
C GLU A 146 -6.68 -6.67 -1.34
N ASP A 147 -7.04 -6.11 -2.50
CA ASP A 147 -6.56 -4.83 -3.00
C ASP A 147 -7.31 -3.61 -2.43
N GLN A 148 -8.44 -3.83 -1.74
CA GLN A 148 -9.38 -2.77 -1.34
C GLN A 148 -8.75 -1.63 -0.52
N ASN A 149 -7.81 -1.97 0.37
CA ASN A 149 -7.15 -1.00 1.27
C ASN A 149 -5.71 -0.69 0.86
N ILE A 150 -5.24 -1.22 -0.28
CA ILE A 150 -3.86 -1.08 -0.71
C ILE A 150 -3.54 0.36 -1.15
N TRP A 151 -4.52 1.09 -1.67
CA TRP A 151 -4.36 2.52 -1.97
C TRP A 151 -3.98 3.34 -0.71
N ARG A 152 -4.51 2.99 0.47
CA ARG A 152 -4.16 3.67 1.74
C ARG A 152 -2.73 3.37 2.15
N CYS A 153 -2.28 2.13 1.91
CA CYS A 153 -0.92 1.72 2.18
C CYS A 153 0.06 2.54 1.31
N TYR A 154 -0.17 2.59 0.00
CA TYR A 154 0.68 3.40 -0.90
C TYR A 154 0.60 4.90 -0.61
N LEU A 155 -0.58 5.40 -0.22
CA LEU A 155 -0.75 6.78 0.19
C LEU A 155 0.11 7.11 1.42
N SER A 156 0.12 6.25 2.44
CA SER A 156 0.95 6.44 3.63
C SER A 156 2.46 6.39 3.34
N MET A 157 2.86 5.75 2.23
CA MET A 157 4.24 5.67 1.77
C MET A 157 4.63 6.82 0.83
N GLY A 158 3.72 7.78 0.57
CA GLY A 158 3.95 8.88 -0.38
C GLY A 158 3.99 8.44 -1.87
N LYS A 159 3.58 7.20 -2.18
CA LYS A 159 3.57 6.69 -3.57
C LYS A 159 2.21 6.96 -4.22
N TYR A 160 1.93 8.23 -4.49
CA TYR A 160 0.63 8.72 -4.95
C TYR A 160 0.17 8.08 -6.27
N ASP A 161 1.06 7.99 -7.27
CA ASP A 161 0.70 7.44 -8.59
C ASP A 161 0.26 5.98 -8.49
N THR A 162 0.98 5.17 -7.71
CA THR A 162 0.57 3.78 -7.44
C THR A 162 -0.72 3.72 -6.62
N ALA A 163 -0.91 4.61 -5.64
CA ALA A 163 -2.13 4.66 -4.86
C ALA A 163 -3.36 4.92 -5.75
N LEU A 164 -3.23 5.80 -6.77
CA LEU A 164 -4.29 6.09 -7.74
C LEU A 164 -4.66 4.89 -8.62
N LEU A 165 -3.74 3.97 -8.87
CA LEU A 165 -4.02 2.73 -9.62
C LEU A 165 -4.89 1.76 -8.83
N TYR A 166 -4.76 1.75 -7.50
CA TYR A 166 -5.53 0.88 -6.61
C TYR A 166 -6.82 1.53 -6.06
N CYS A 167 -7.12 2.77 -6.45
CA CYS A 167 -8.36 3.41 -6.08
C CYS A 167 -9.53 2.87 -6.94
N GLN A 168 -10.53 2.31 -6.28
CA GLN A 168 -11.73 1.75 -6.91
C GLN A 168 -12.89 2.76 -6.97
N THR A 169 -12.91 3.75 -6.07
CA THR A 169 -13.98 4.76 -6.01
C THR A 169 -13.47 6.18 -6.21
N LEU A 170 -14.36 7.09 -6.64
CA LEU A 170 -14.04 8.51 -6.80
C LEU A 170 -13.62 9.15 -5.46
N GLU A 171 -14.24 8.77 -4.34
CA GLU A 171 -13.87 9.26 -3.00
C GLU A 171 -12.45 8.84 -2.59
N GLN A 172 -12.03 7.63 -2.94
CA GLN A 172 -10.65 7.17 -2.71
C GLN A 172 -9.66 7.99 -3.54
N ARG A 173 -9.96 8.17 -4.84
CA ARG A 173 -9.13 9.00 -5.74
C ARG A 173 -9.01 10.43 -5.22
N GLU A 174 -10.12 11.01 -4.78
CA GLU A 174 -10.17 12.35 -4.20
C GLU A 174 -9.22 12.47 -3.01
N ARG A 175 -9.29 11.55 -2.04
CA ARG A 175 -8.38 11.55 -0.88
C ARG A 175 -6.91 11.48 -1.28
N VAL A 176 -6.57 10.63 -2.26
CA VAL A 176 -5.19 10.50 -2.73
C VAL A 176 -4.72 11.78 -3.43
N LEU A 177 -5.54 12.37 -4.29
CA LEU A 177 -5.21 13.61 -5.00
C LEU A 177 -5.08 14.79 -4.03
N THR A 178 -5.97 14.91 -3.04
CA THR A 178 -5.86 15.95 -2.01
C THR A 178 -4.55 15.82 -1.25
N ALA A 179 -4.21 14.62 -0.79
CA ALA A 179 -2.96 14.39 -0.06
C ALA A 179 -1.72 14.61 -0.94
N GLN A 180 -1.78 14.28 -2.24
CA GLN A 180 -0.72 14.57 -3.20
C GLN A 180 -0.54 16.07 -3.41
N ALA A 181 -1.64 16.82 -3.54
CA ALA A 181 -1.60 18.28 -3.67
C ALA A 181 -1.05 18.94 -2.39
N ASP A 182 -1.51 18.49 -1.22
CA ASP A 182 -1.05 18.98 0.09
C ASP A 182 0.46 18.73 0.27
N HIS A 183 0.98 17.59 -0.20
CA HIS A 183 2.41 17.29 -0.20
C HIS A 183 3.21 18.28 -1.08
N TYR A 184 2.82 18.46 -2.35
CA TYR A 184 3.51 19.41 -3.24
C TYR A 184 3.40 20.85 -2.76
N TYR A 185 2.29 21.22 -2.12
CA TYR A 185 2.14 22.52 -1.50
C TYR A 185 3.14 22.69 -0.35
N GLN A 186 3.30 21.69 0.52
CA GLN A 186 4.29 21.75 1.61
C GLN A 186 5.75 21.77 1.11
N GLU A 187 6.06 21.09 0.01
CA GLU A 187 7.39 21.10 -0.62
C GLU A 187 7.71 22.38 -1.40
N GLY A 188 6.76 23.31 -1.53
CA GLY A 188 6.93 24.55 -2.28
C GLY A 188 6.82 24.39 -3.80
N GLN A 189 6.32 23.25 -4.28
CA GLN A 189 6.04 23.00 -5.69
C GLN A 189 4.64 23.51 -6.04
N TRP A 190 4.45 24.83 -5.93
CA TRP A 190 3.14 25.49 -5.96
C TRP A 190 2.35 25.25 -7.26
N GLU A 191 3.01 25.28 -8.42
CA GLU A 191 2.33 25.07 -9.71
C GLU A 191 1.82 23.64 -9.88
N LEU A 192 2.59 22.65 -9.41
CA LEU A 192 2.16 21.24 -9.44
C LEU A 192 1.01 21.01 -8.46
N ALA A 193 1.12 21.57 -7.25
CA ALA A 193 0.03 21.56 -6.27
C ALA A 193 -1.25 22.17 -6.84
N ALA A 194 -1.15 23.32 -7.52
CA ALA A 194 -2.26 23.99 -8.18
C ALA A 194 -2.96 23.11 -9.23
N THR A 195 -2.20 22.45 -10.11
CA THR A 195 -2.79 21.57 -11.13
C THR A 195 -3.51 20.36 -10.52
N ILE A 196 -3.03 19.85 -9.38
CA ILE A 196 -3.67 18.72 -8.70
C ILE A 196 -4.89 19.20 -7.92
N TYR A 197 -4.80 20.30 -7.16
CA TYR A 197 -5.94 20.89 -6.43
C TYR A 197 -7.11 21.22 -7.36
N ALA A 198 -6.85 21.64 -8.59
CA ALA A 198 -7.90 21.91 -9.57
C ALA A 198 -8.79 20.68 -9.84
N LYS A 199 -8.22 19.47 -9.79
CA LYS A 199 -8.90 18.19 -9.99
C LYS A 199 -9.63 17.67 -8.75
N THR A 200 -9.43 18.32 -7.59
CA THR A 200 -10.04 17.93 -6.31
C THR A 200 -11.35 18.68 -6.03
N HIS A 201 -12.09 18.19 -5.05
CA HIS A 201 -13.26 18.79 -4.42
C HIS A 201 -12.93 19.67 -3.20
N ARG A 202 -11.64 19.99 -2.96
CA ARG A 202 -11.24 21.04 -1.99
C ARG A 202 -11.99 22.35 -2.29
N SER A 203 -12.32 23.09 -1.23
CA SER A 203 -13.04 24.35 -1.37
C SER A 203 -12.23 25.36 -2.19
N PHE A 204 -12.91 26.07 -3.08
CA PHE A 204 -12.26 27.01 -3.98
C PHE A 204 -11.58 28.14 -3.20
N GLU A 205 -12.26 28.63 -2.17
CA GLU A 205 -11.84 29.70 -1.29
C GLU A 205 -10.58 29.33 -0.50
N GLU A 206 -10.52 28.12 0.06
CA GLU A 206 -9.34 27.66 0.81
C GLU A 206 -8.09 27.61 -0.07
N VAL A 207 -8.19 27.01 -1.26
CA VAL A 207 -7.05 26.87 -2.17
C VAL A 207 -6.60 28.23 -2.72
N THR A 208 -7.55 29.09 -3.13
CA THR A 208 -7.22 30.42 -3.65
C THR A 208 -6.62 31.33 -2.58
N LEU A 209 -7.19 31.36 -1.38
CA LEU A 209 -6.63 32.12 -0.25
C LEU A 209 -5.23 31.61 0.13
N GLY A 210 -5.02 30.29 0.08
CA GLY A 210 -3.71 29.67 0.29
C GLY A 210 -2.65 30.18 -0.69
N PHE A 211 -2.94 30.31 -1.98
CA PHE A 211 -1.98 30.85 -2.95
C PHE A 211 -1.81 32.37 -2.86
N ILE A 212 -2.89 33.11 -2.55
CA ILE A 212 -2.84 34.57 -2.38
C ILE A 212 -1.96 34.95 -1.18
N THR A 213 -2.10 34.25 -0.05
CA THR A 213 -1.32 34.52 1.17
C THR A 213 0.17 34.24 0.99
N LEU A 214 0.53 33.26 0.15
CA LEU A 214 1.91 33.01 -0.25
C LEU A 214 2.46 34.00 -1.28
N GLY A 215 1.61 34.79 -1.93
CA GLY A 215 2.01 35.70 -3.01
C GLY A 215 2.30 35.00 -4.34
N GLU A 216 1.94 33.72 -4.48
CA GLU A 216 2.27 32.87 -5.63
C GLU A 216 1.27 33.05 -6.78
N LYS A 217 1.43 34.14 -7.54
CA LYS A 217 0.55 34.46 -8.68
C LYS A 217 0.60 33.41 -9.81
N GLY A 218 1.74 32.76 -10.02
CA GLY A 218 1.89 31.73 -11.07
C GLY A 218 1.02 30.50 -10.79
N ALA A 219 1.12 29.98 -9.57
CA ALA A 219 0.33 28.84 -9.11
C ALA A 219 -1.17 29.15 -9.07
N LEU A 220 -1.56 30.34 -8.59
CA LEU A 220 -2.96 30.77 -8.60
C LEU A 220 -3.53 30.78 -10.02
N LYS A 221 -2.80 31.37 -10.98
CA LYS A 221 -3.22 31.38 -12.39
C LYS A 221 -3.39 29.97 -12.95
N ARG A 222 -2.45 29.07 -12.64
CA ARG A 222 -2.49 27.67 -13.08
C ARG A 222 -3.72 26.97 -12.52
N TYR A 223 -3.99 27.12 -11.22
CA TYR A 223 -5.16 26.56 -10.54
C TYR A 223 -6.46 27.05 -11.18
N LEU A 224 -6.60 28.36 -11.38
CA LEU A 224 -7.80 28.96 -11.97
C LEU A 224 -8.05 28.47 -13.40
N SER A 225 -6.99 28.35 -14.20
CA SER A 225 -7.09 27.85 -15.58
C SER A 225 -7.53 26.38 -15.61
N ASP A 226 -6.88 25.52 -14.81
CA ASP A 226 -7.26 24.10 -14.75
C ASP A 226 -8.65 23.90 -14.12
N LYS A 227 -9.06 24.75 -13.18
CA LYS A 227 -10.40 24.67 -12.58
C LYS A 227 -11.46 25.07 -13.59
N LEU A 228 -11.22 26.11 -14.40
CA LEU A 228 -12.11 26.55 -15.46
C LEU A 228 -12.40 25.43 -16.46
N ASP A 229 -11.38 24.66 -16.85
CA ASP A 229 -11.53 23.53 -17.77
C ASP A 229 -12.41 22.40 -17.18
N ASN A 230 -12.50 22.30 -15.86
CA ASN A 230 -13.22 21.23 -15.16
C ASN A 230 -14.59 21.66 -14.60
N ILE A 231 -14.94 22.95 -14.63
CA ILE A 231 -16.24 23.44 -14.15
C ILE A 231 -17.34 23.01 -15.13
N ARG A 232 -18.36 22.33 -14.59
CA ARG A 232 -19.60 22.09 -15.31
C ARG A 232 -20.34 23.43 -15.40
N GLY A 233 -20.74 23.83 -16.60
CA GLY A 233 -21.32 25.16 -16.91
C GLY A 233 -22.61 25.55 -16.16
N THR A 234 -23.06 24.75 -15.20
CA THR A 234 -24.14 25.02 -14.27
C THR A 234 -23.79 26.09 -13.21
N ASP A 235 -22.51 26.26 -12.85
CA ASP A 235 -22.09 27.28 -11.87
C ASP A 235 -21.62 28.57 -12.56
N ARG A 236 -22.60 29.37 -13.01
CA ARG A 236 -22.33 30.64 -13.73
C ARG A 236 -21.58 31.66 -12.87
N THR A 237 -21.84 31.67 -11.56
CA THR A 237 -21.22 32.60 -10.61
C THR A 237 -19.73 32.35 -10.44
N GLN A 238 -19.34 31.10 -10.17
CA GLN A 238 -17.91 30.74 -10.05
C GLN A 238 -17.19 30.94 -11.38
N LEU A 239 -17.83 30.57 -12.50
CA LEU A 239 -17.24 30.74 -13.83
C LEU A 239 -16.97 32.22 -14.15
N THR A 240 -17.92 33.12 -13.90
CA THR A 240 -17.70 34.56 -14.11
C THR A 240 -16.58 35.08 -13.22
N MET A 241 -16.54 34.71 -11.94
CA MET A 241 -15.48 35.13 -11.02
C MET A 241 -14.09 34.69 -11.48
N ILE A 242 -13.94 33.41 -11.84
CA ILE A 242 -12.67 32.84 -12.31
C ILE A 242 -12.21 33.53 -13.60
N CYS A 243 -13.12 33.75 -14.55
CA CYS A 243 -12.81 34.45 -15.80
C CYS A 243 -12.38 35.90 -15.55
N THR A 244 -13.07 36.64 -14.67
CA THR A 244 -12.70 38.02 -14.33
C THR A 244 -11.30 38.07 -13.70
N TRP A 245 -11.01 37.20 -12.74
CA TRP A 245 -9.68 37.12 -12.13
C TRP A 245 -8.59 36.74 -13.12
N LEU A 246 -8.84 35.75 -13.98
CA LEU A 246 -7.88 35.39 -15.02
C LEU A 246 -7.61 36.58 -15.96
N CYS A 247 -8.64 37.29 -16.40
CA CYS A 247 -8.50 38.50 -17.23
C CYS A 247 -7.65 39.57 -16.54
N GLU A 248 -7.93 39.88 -15.26
CA GLU A 248 -7.12 40.81 -14.46
C GLU A 248 -5.65 40.39 -14.41
N MET A 249 -5.38 39.11 -14.12
CA MET A 249 -4.00 38.59 -14.08
C MET A 249 -3.28 38.65 -15.43
N TYR A 250 -4.01 38.42 -16.54
CA TYR A 250 -3.45 38.57 -17.89
C TYR A 250 -3.18 40.03 -18.25
N LEU A 251 -4.08 40.95 -17.88
CA LEU A 251 -3.91 42.39 -18.10
C LEU A 251 -2.73 42.93 -17.28
N ASP A 252 -2.61 42.55 -16.01
CA ASP A 252 -1.45 42.89 -15.17
C ASP A 252 -0.14 42.42 -15.80
N LYS A 253 -0.12 41.19 -16.33
CA LYS A 253 1.06 40.65 -17.01
C LYS A 253 1.41 41.46 -18.27
N LEU A 254 0.42 41.85 -19.06
CA LEU A 254 0.62 42.69 -20.25
C LEU A 254 1.10 44.09 -19.90
N ASN A 255 0.59 44.68 -18.81
CA ASN A 255 0.99 46.01 -18.34
C ASN A 255 2.39 46.02 -17.69
N SER A 256 2.89 44.86 -17.27
CA SER A 256 4.23 44.70 -16.68
C SER A 256 5.35 44.48 -17.69
N VAL A 257 5.02 44.36 -18.98
CA VAL A 257 5.96 44.26 -20.13
C VAL A 257 6.18 45.64 -20.71
#